data_AF-A0A5B9GGJ0-F1
#
_entry.id   AF-A0A5B9GGJ0-F1
#
_cell.length_a   1.000
_cell.length_b   1.000
_cell.length_c   1.000
_cell.angle_alpha   90.00
_cell.angle_beta   90.00
_cell.angle_gamma   90.00
#
_symmetry.space_group_name_H-M   'P 1'
#
loop_
_entity.id
_entity.type
_entity.pdbx_description
1 polymer ?
#
loop_
_entity_poly.entity_id
_entity_poly.type
_entity_poly.pdbx_seq_one_letter_code
_entity_poly.pdbx_strand_id
1 'polypeptide(L)'
;MKHQPKTPSRNPAWTRDELILALNLYLECNGAFPAKGDARVQELSDLLNKFWRLQGYSGATLRNTNGVAMKLMNFRVHDPKYAELKGLKAGNKLEKEVWEEFANQPDDLKKTAQAICDIIQNPQEAEEALAPEQEIEAEAVEGQLLTHLHVRRERSKKLIAQKKKAVLENLGQLVCEACGFDFQKRYGERGAGFIECHHTKPLSDLPEERTTRLSDLALLCANCHRMIHAKRPWLSIPDLRDMIKKASQPH
;
A
#
# COMPACT_ATOMS: atom_id res chain seq x y z
N MET A 1 25.85 -3.22 16.92
CA MET A 1 25.77 -4.55 16.26
C MET A 1 24.88 -4.39 15.04
N LYS A 2 25.42 -4.67 13.84
CA LYS A 2 24.71 -4.51 12.57
C LYS A 2 23.62 -5.59 12.48
N HIS A 3 22.35 -5.23 12.41
CA HIS A 3 21.28 -6.18 12.15
C HIS A 3 21.46 -6.74 10.73
N GLN A 4 21.90 -8.00 10.63
CA GLN A 4 21.85 -8.75 9.38
C GLN A 4 20.38 -9.13 9.10
N PRO A 5 19.86 -8.91 7.88
CA PRO A 5 18.53 -9.35 7.50
C PRO A 5 18.47 -10.88 7.51
N LYS A 6 17.57 -11.46 8.31
CA LYS A 6 17.30 -12.90 8.34
C LYS A 6 16.67 -13.29 6.99
N THR A 7 17.33 -14.17 6.23
CA THR A 7 16.75 -14.78 5.05
C THR A 7 15.62 -15.74 5.48
N PRO A 8 14.37 -15.53 5.06
CA PRO A 8 13.29 -16.46 5.36
C PRO A 8 13.55 -17.82 4.67
N SER A 9 13.19 -18.92 5.33
CA SER A 9 13.50 -20.29 4.88
C SER A 9 12.76 -20.73 3.60
N ARG A 10 11.77 -19.94 3.16
CA ARG A 10 10.94 -20.22 1.99
C ARG A 10 10.61 -18.92 1.26
N ASN A 11 10.60 -18.98 -0.08
CA ASN A 11 10.22 -17.85 -0.91
C ASN A 11 8.75 -17.46 -0.64
N PRO A 12 8.44 -16.16 -0.67
CA PRO A 12 7.09 -15.66 -0.54
C PRO A 12 6.17 -16.21 -1.66
N ALA A 13 4.87 -16.38 -1.36
CA ALA A 13 3.89 -16.79 -2.37
C ALA A 13 3.75 -15.71 -3.46
N TRP A 14 3.36 -16.15 -4.65
CA TRP A 14 3.09 -15.24 -5.77
C TRP A 14 1.88 -14.38 -5.49
N THR A 15 2.03 -13.08 -5.65
CA THR A 15 0.98 -12.10 -5.41
C THR A 15 0.13 -11.86 -6.65
N ARG A 16 -1.04 -11.26 -6.48
CA ARG A 16 -1.89 -10.82 -7.59
C ARG A 16 -1.15 -9.84 -8.51
N ASP A 17 -0.44 -8.87 -7.93
CA ASP A 17 0.30 -7.84 -8.66
C ASP A 17 1.43 -8.44 -9.51
N GLU A 18 2.15 -9.43 -8.96
CA GLU A 18 3.15 -10.20 -9.71
C GLU A 18 2.54 -10.98 -10.87
N LEU A 19 1.32 -11.51 -10.67
CA LEU A 19 0.58 -12.23 -11.69
C LEU A 19 0.03 -11.29 -12.77
N ILE A 20 -0.35 -10.06 -12.44
CA ILE A 20 -0.74 -9.02 -13.41
C ILE A 20 0.44 -8.67 -14.33
N LEU A 21 1.63 -8.45 -13.76
CA LEU A 21 2.84 -8.20 -14.54
C LEU A 21 3.22 -9.40 -15.43
N ALA A 22 3.10 -10.61 -14.89
CA ALA A 22 3.34 -11.84 -15.64
C ALA A 22 2.31 -12.06 -16.78
N LEU A 23 1.02 -11.75 -16.55
CA LEU A 23 -0.01 -11.83 -17.58
C LEU A 23 0.21 -10.79 -18.68
N ASN A 24 0.61 -9.56 -18.34
CA ASN A 24 0.94 -8.53 -19.32
C ASN A 24 2.04 -9.01 -20.27
N LEU A 25 3.14 -9.54 -19.71
CA LEU A 25 4.23 -10.11 -20.52
C LEU A 25 3.76 -11.31 -21.36
N TYR A 26 2.89 -12.17 -20.81
CA TYR A 26 2.34 -13.32 -21.53
C TYR A 26 1.55 -12.88 -22.78
N LEU A 27 0.69 -11.85 -22.66
CA LEU A 27 -0.08 -11.33 -23.78
C LEU A 27 0.80 -10.57 -24.79
N GLU A 28 1.83 -9.84 -24.35
CA GLU A 28 2.84 -9.22 -25.24
C GLU A 28 3.63 -10.26 -26.04
N CYS A 29 3.83 -11.45 -25.49
CA CYS A 29 4.40 -12.59 -26.21
C CYS A 29 3.40 -13.28 -27.15
N ASN A 30 2.17 -12.76 -27.30
CA ASN A 30 1.07 -13.41 -28.01
C ASN A 30 0.81 -14.86 -27.55
N GLY A 31 1.01 -15.11 -26.25
CA GLY A 31 0.88 -16.45 -25.65
C GLY A 31 1.99 -17.45 -26.04
N ALA A 32 2.99 -17.01 -26.80
CA ALA A 32 4.18 -17.80 -27.11
C ALA A 32 5.05 -17.92 -25.85
N PHE A 33 5.62 -19.11 -25.64
CA PHE A 33 6.53 -19.32 -24.52
C PHE A 33 7.86 -18.60 -24.82
N PRO A 34 8.36 -17.74 -23.91
CA PRO A 34 9.62 -17.06 -24.12
C PRO A 34 10.77 -18.06 -24.29
N ALA A 35 11.73 -17.75 -25.17
CA ALA A 35 12.90 -18.60 -25.32
C ALA A 35 13.75 -18.62 -24.03
N LYS A 36 14.57 -19.65 -23.86
CA LYS A 36 15.53 -19.69 -22.74
C LYS A 36 16.47 -18.48 -22.86
N GLY A 37 16.47 -17.61 -21.85
CA GLY A 37 17.26 -16.38 -21.85
C GLY A 37 16.57 -15.18 -22.55
N ASP A 38 15.25 -15.22 -22.76
CA ASP A 38 14.49 -14.06 -23.25
C ASP A 38 14.69 -12.86 -22.31
N ALA A 39 15.13 -11.73 -22.89
CA ALA A 39 15.44 -10.51 -22.16
C ALA A 39 14.24 -9.98 -21.36
N ARG A 40 13.02 -10.13 -21.89
CA ARG A 40 11.81 -9.63 -21.22
C ARG A 40 11.50 -10.40 -19.93
N VAL A 41 11.80 -11.70 -19.92
CA VAL A 41 11.67 -12.54 -18.71
C VAL A 41 12.72 -12.14 -17.67
N GLN A 42 13.92 -11.81 -18.12
CA GLN A 42 14.98 -11.29 -17.24
C GLN A 42 14.60 -9.94 -16.65
N GLU A 43 14.10 -9.01 -17.45
CA GLU A 43 13.62 -7.70 -17.00
C GLU A 43 12.50 -7.81 -15.96
N LEU A 44 11.50 -8.66 -16.20
CA LEU A 44 10.44 -8.90 -15.23
C LEU A 44 11.00 -9.54 -13.93
N SER A 45 11.89 -10.53 -14.05
CA SER A 45 12.58 -11.13 -12.89
C SER A 45 13.32 -10.07 -12.07
N ASP A 46 14.02 -9.15 -12.72
CA ASP A 46 14.77 -8.09 -12.06
C ASP A 46 13.87 -7.06 -11.38
N LEU A 47 12.75 -6.69 -12.02
CA LEU A 47 11.73 -5.80 -11.45
C LEU A 47 11.11 -6.42 -10.18
N LEU A 48 10.67 -7.67 -10.26
CA LEU A 48 10.08 -8.37 -9.11
C LEU A 48 11.09 -8.51 -7.96
N ASN A 49 12.34 -8.85 -8.27
CA ASN A 49 13.38 -8.92 -7.25
C ASN A 49 13.74 -7.54 -6.68
N LYS A 50 13.65 -6.46 -7.46
CA LYS A 50 13.80 -5.09 -6.93
C LYS A 50 12.74 -4.81 -5.87
N PHE A 51 11.47 -5.12 -6.15
CA PHE A 51 10.38 -4.99 -5.17
C PHE A 51 10.67 -5.78 -3.89
N TRP A 52 11.02 -7.06 -3.99
CA TRP A 52 11.25 -7.91 -2.82
C TRP A 52 12.50 -7.50 -2.00
N ARG A 53 13.55 -6.98 -2.64
CA ARG A 53 14.71 -6.44 -1.93
C ARG A 53 14.34 -5.25 -1.04
N LEU A 54 13.40 -4.39 -1.48
CA LEU A 54 12.87 -3.29 -0.65
C LEU A 54 12.11 -3.82 0.56
N GLN A 55 11.46 -4.98 0.44
CA GLN A 55 10.77 -5.67 1.54
C GLN A 55 11.70 -6.53 2.42
N GLY A 56 13.02 -6.48 2.19
CA GLY A 56 14.00 -7.24 2.96
C GLY A 56 14.18 -8.70 2.54
N TYR A 57 13.58 -9.12 1.43
CA TYR A 57 13.72 -10.47 0.87
C TYR A 57 14.82 -10.53 -0.19
N SER A 58 15.64 -11.58 -0.16
CA SER A 58 16.61 -11.88 -1.20
C SER A 58 16.92 -13.38 -1.25
N GLY A 59 17.26 -13.89 -2.43
CA GLY A 59 17.65 -15.29 -2.60
C GLY A 59 17.81 -15.67 -4.08
N ALA A 60 18.67 -16.66 -4.36
CA ALA A 60 18.94 -17.10 -5.75
C ALA A 60 17.72 -17.72 -6.46
N THR A 61 16.75 -18.20 -5.69
CA THR A 61 15.51 -18.81 -6.21
C THR A 61 14.33 -17.84 -6.20
N LEU A 62 14.49 -16.66 -5.59
CA LEU A 62 13.41 -15.68 -5.47
C LEU A 62 13.13 -15.05 -6.83
N ARG A 63 11.89 -15.23 -7.32
CA ARG A 63 11.39 -14.67 -8.59
C ARG A 63 12.39 -14.71 -9.74
N ASN A 64 13.20 -15.77 -9.80
CA ASN A 64 14.18 -15.96 -10.86
C ASN A 64 13.50 -16.23 -12.21
N THR A 65 14.26 -16.16 -13.30
CA THR A 65 13.76 -16.34 -14.66
C THR A 65 12.99 -17.65 -14.87
N ASN A 66 13.41 -18.74 -14.23
CA ASN A 66 12.69 -20.01 -14.27
C ASN A 66 11.31 -19.90 -13.60
N GLY A 67 11.24 -19.28 -12.42
CA GLY A 67 9.98 -19.04 -11.71
C GLY A 67 9.02 -18.16 -12.50
N VAL A 68 9.54 -17.09 -13.12
CA VAL A 68 8.75 -16.21 -13.99
C VAL A 68 8.23 -16.97 -15.22
N ALA A 69 9.11 -17.69 -15.93
CA ALA A 69 8.73 -18.48 -17.10
C ALA A 69 7.65 -19.52 -16.77
N MET A 70 7.75 -20.17 -15.61
CA MET A 70 6.71 -21.08 -15.13
C MET A 70 5.35 -20.39 -14.94
N LYS A 71 5.32 -19.15 -14.43
CA LYS A 71 4.07 -18.40 -14.29
C LYS A 71 3.45 -18.00 -15.62
N LEU A 72 4.26 -17.58 -16.59
CA LEU A 72 3.80 -17.35 -17.96
C LEU A 72 3.19 -18.62 -18.55
N MET A 73 3.82 -19.77 -18.32
CA MET A 73 3.30 -21.06 -18.80
C MET A 73 1.98 -21.45 -18.14
N ASN A 74 1.77 -21.13 -16.86
CA ASN A 74 0.52 -21.41 -16.16
C ASN A 74 -0.69 -20.69 -16.78
N PHE A 75 -0.51 -19.47 -17.30
CA PHE A 75 -1.59 -18.74 -17.97
C PHE A 75 -2.10 -19.42 -19.24
N ARG A 76 -1.30 -20.27 -19.91
CA ARG A 76 -1.77 -21.06 -21.06
C ARG A 76 -2.96 -21.95 -20.74
N VAL A 77 -3.10 -22.40 -19.49
CA VAL A 77 -4.24 -23.23 -19.06
C VAL A 77 -5.56 -22.45 -19.18
N HIS A 78 -5.49 -21.12 -19.13
CA HIS A 78 -6.65 -20.24 -19.21
C HIS A 78 -6.84 -19.63 -20.61
N ASP A 79 -5.84 -19.73 -21.50
CA ASP A 79 -5.90 -19.20 -22.87
C ASP A 79 -6.71 -20.12 -23.81
N PRO A 80 -7.86 -19.67 -24.34
CA PRO A 80 -8.65 -20.43 -25.30
C PRO A 80 -7.87 -20.88 -26.54
N LYS A 81 -6.82 -20.15 -26.95
CA LYS A 81 -5.95 -20.51 -28.08
C LYS A 81 -5.22 -21.84 -27.86
N TYR A 82 -5.03 -22.24 -26.60
CA TYR A 82 -4.25 -23.42 -26.23
C TYR A 82 -5.11 -24.51 -25.55
N ALA A 83 -6.45 -24.36 -25.55
CA ALA A 83 -7.38 -25.28 -24.88
C ALA A 83 -7.26 -26.75 -25.37
N GLU A 84 -6.93 -26.95 -26.65
CA GLU A 84 -6.81 -28.26 -27.29
C GLU A 84 -5.41 -28.90 -27.14
N LEU A 85 -4.44 -28.19 -26.57
CA LEU A 85 -3.05 -28.65 -26.45
C LEU A 85 -2.84 -29.39 -25.12
N LYS A 86 -2.11 -30.52 -25.18
CA LYS A 86 -1.74 -31.28 -23.96
C LYS A 86 -0.83 -30.43 -23.07
N GLY A 87 -1.30 -30.12 -21.85
CA GLY A 87 -0.57 -29.29 -20.89
C GLY A 87 -1.00 -29.51 -19.44
N LEU A 88 -0.52 -28.65 -18.54
CA LEU A 88 -0.92 -28.63 -17.12
C LEU A 88 -2.44 -28.48 -17.00
N LYS A 89 -3.07 -29.28 -16.14
CA LYS A 89 -4.54 -29.37 -16.04
C LYS A 89 -5.18 -28.41 -15.03
N ALA A 90 -4.36 -27.66 -14.27
CA ALA A 90 -4.84 -26.70 -13.30
C ALA A 90 -3.81 -25.58 -13.06
N GLY A 91 -4.21 -24.33 -13.31
CA GLY A 91 -3.55 -23.14 -12.77
C GLY A 91 -3.97 -22.90 -11.31
N ASN A 92 -3.28 -22.01 -10.61
CA ASN A 92 -3.70 -21.60 -9.27
C ASN A 92 -4.95 -20.68 -9.34
N LYS A 93 -5.67 -20.55 -8.21
CA LYS A 93 -6.89 -19.72 -8.15
C LYS A 93 -6.66 -18.26 -8.57
N LEU A 94 -5.55 -17.66 -8.15
CA LEU A 94 -5.22 -16.26 -8.44
C LEU A 94 -4.88 -16.02 -9.92
N GLU A 95 -4.23 -16.98 -10.59
CA GLU A 95 -3.92 -16.96 -12.03
C GLU A 95 -5.21 -16.95 -12.83
N LYS A 96 -6.20 -17.75 -12.42
CA LYS A 96 -7.54 -17.76 -13.02
C LYS A 96 -8.25 -16.41 -12.82
N GLU A 97 -8.24 -15.86 -11.62
CA GLU A 97 -8.89 -14.57 -11.32
C GLU A 97 -8.28 -13.41 -12.13
N VAL A 98 -6.94 -13.34 -12.19
CA VAL A 98 -6.24 -12.30 -12.97
C VAL A 98 -6.51 -12.47 -14.47
N TRP A 99 -6.57 -13.71 -14.96
CA TRP A 99 -6.96 -14.00 -16.34
C TRP A 99 -8.37 -13.53 -16.66
N GLU A 100 -9.37 -13.95 -15.87
CA GLU A 100 -10.79 -13.62 -16.10
C GLU A 100 -11.03 -12.11 -16.12
N GLU A 101 -10.28 -11.34 -15.32
CA GLU A 101 -10.38 -9.89 -15.26
C GLU A 101 -9.78 -9.19 -16.48
N PHE A 102 -8.59 -9.61 -16.91
CA PHE A 102 -7.76 -8.81 -17.82
C PHE A 102 -7.59 -9.39 -19.22
N ALA A 103 -7.83 -10.69 -19.44
CA ALA A 103 -7.54 -11.33 -20.73
C ALA A 103 -8.30 -10.70 -21.91
N ASN A 104 -9.50 -10.18 -21.66
CA ASN A 104 -10.33 -9.51 -22.66
C ASN A 104 -10.21 -7.97 -22.64
N GLN A 105 -9.33 -7.41 -21.81
CA GLN A 105 -9.15 -5.97 -21.60
C GLN A 105 -7.65 -5.59 -21.61
N PRO A 106 -6.94 -5.81 -22.73
CA PRO A 106 -5.48 -5.64 -22.80
C PRO A 106 -5.02 -4.21 -22.53
N ASP A 107 -5.82 -3.20 -22.88
CA ASP A 107 -5.50 -1.80 -22.60
C ASP A 107 -5.52 -1.51 -21.09
N ASP A 108 -6.49 -2.05 -20.37
CA ASP A 108 -6.61 -1.86 -18.92
C ASP A 108 -5.59 -2.71 -18.16
N LEU A 109 -5.26 -3.90 -18.67
CA LEU A 109 -4.13 -4.68 -18.19
C LEU A 109 -2.83 -3.89 -18.31
N LYS A 110 -2.57 -3.32 -19.48
CA LYS A 110 -1.34 -2.56 -19.75
C LYS A 110 -1.24 -1.32 -18.86
N LYS A 111 -2.34 -0.56 -18.71
CA LYS A 111 -2.39 0.58 -17.76
C LYS A 111 -2.11 0.13 -16.34
N THR A 112 -2.74 -0.97 -15.91
CA THR A 112 -2.57 -1.51 -14.55
C THR A 112 -1.13 -1.94 -14.33
N ALA A 113 -0.58 -2.77 -15.23
CA ALA A 113 0.81 -3.22 -15.22
C ALA A 113 1.80 -2.06 -15.20
N GLN A 114 1.58 -1.03 -16.03
CA GLN A 114 2.42 0.18 -16.04
C GLN A 114 2.39 0.90 -14.69
N ALA A 115 1.21 1.05 -14.08
CA ALA A 115 1.11 1.66 -12.75
C ALA A 115 1.86 0.84 -11.69
N ILE A 116 1.83 -0.50 -11.76
CA ILE A 116 2.63 -1.36 -10.85
C ILE A 116 4.13 -1.13 -11.09
N CYS A 117 4.57 -1.10 -12.35
CA CYS A 117 5.95 -0.86 -12.74
C CYS A 117 6.45 0.49 -12.23
N ASP A 118 5.69 1.56 -12.43
CA ASP A 118 6.05 2.92 -12.01
C ASP A 118 6.26 2.99 -10.49
N ILE A 119 5.39 2.31 -9.71
CA ILE A 119 5.51 2.23 -8.26
C ILE A 119 6.77 1.46 -7.83
N ILE A 120 7.09 0.34 -8.47
CA ILE A 120 8.30 -0.45 -8.16
C ILE A 120 9.57 0.29 -8.60
N GLN A 121 9.50 1.02 -9.71
CA GLN A 121 10.65 1.72 -10.28
C GLN A 121 11.02 2.96 -9.48
N ASN A 122 10.02 3.74 -9.10
CA ASN A 122 10.16 4.99 -8.35
C ASN A 122 9.46 4.88 -7.01
N PRO A 123 9.91 3.99 -6.09
CA PRO A 123 9.25 3.81 -4.81
C PRO A 123 9.25 5.10 -3.99
N GLN A 124 10.25 5.98 -4.12
CA GLN A 124 10.26 7.30 -3.47
C GLN A 124 9.27 8.30 -4.07
N GLU A 125 9.13 8.38 -5.39
CA GLU A 125 8.12 9.27 -6.00
C GLU A 125 6.71 8.71 -5.81
N ALA A 126 6.57 7.38 -5.80
CA ALA A 126 5.34 6.73 -5.40
C ALA A 126 5.07 7.02 -3.92
N GLU A 127 6.04 6.91 -3.02
CA GLU A 127 5.90 7.21 -1.59
C GLU A 127 5.66 8.70 -1.32
N GLU A 128 6.25 9.63 -2.08
CA GLU A 128 5.99 11.08 -2.03
C GLU A 128 4.66 11.48 -2.69
N ALA A 129 4.25 10.82 -3.77
CA ALA A 129 2.94 11.02 -4.41
C ALA A 129 1.80 10.27 -3.69
N LEU A 130 2.12 9.25 -2.89
CA LEU A 130 1.23 8.45 -2.04
C LEU A 130 1.26 8.91 -0.57
N ALA A 131 2.19 9.80 -0.19
CA ALA A 131 2.19 10.48 1.10
C ALA A 131 1.00 11.46 1.17
N PRO A 132 0.00 11.28 2.05
CA PRO A 132 -0.23 12.33 3.02
C PRO A 132 0.99 12.39 3.95
N GLU A 133 1.20 13.48 4.69
CA GLU A 133 2.34 13.67 5.60
C GLU A 133 2.52 12.63 6.76
N GLN A 134 2.15 11.34 6.60
CA GLN A 134 2.02 10.33 7.67
C GLN A 134 2.37 8.89 7.25
N GLU A 135 2.97 8.15 8.19
CA GLU A 135 3.44 6.76 8.15
C GLU A 135 2.34 5.68 8.01
N ILE A 136 2.65 4.61 7.28
CA ILE A 136 1.87 3.37 7.20
C ILE A 136 2.79 2.20 7.61
N GLU A 137 2.50 1.54 8.73
CA GLU A 137 2.87 0.13 8.92
C GLU A 137 1.62 -0.73 8.68
N ALA A 138 1.73 -1.69 7.77
CA ALA A 138 0.72 -2.71 7.52
C ALA A 138 1.41 -4.07 7.55
N GLU A 139 0.98 -4.96 8.45
CA GLU A 139 1.19 -6.40 8.26
C GLU A 139 0.19 -6.86 7.19
N ALA A 140 0.73 -7.47 6.12
CA ALA A 140 -0.06 -7.89 4.97
C ALA A 140 -0.01 -9.40 4.82
N VAL A 141 -1.17 -10.00 4.56
CA VAL A 141 -1.26 -11.31 3.91
C VAL A 141 -0.81 -11.13 2.46
N GLU A 142 0.09 -12.00 2.01
CA GLU A 142 0.77 -11.91 0.71
C GLU A 142 -0.19 -11.63 -0.45
N GLY A 143 -0.07 -10.43 -1.01
CA GLY A 143 -0.38 -10.16 -2.41
C GLY A 143 -1.43 -9.12 -2.77
N GLN A 144 -1.71 -8.19 -1.87
CA GLN A 144 -2.61 -7.05 -2.08
C GLN A 144 -1.90 -5.70 -1.90
N LEU A 145 -0.82 -5.38 -2.62
CA LEU A 145 -0.19 -4.06 -2.44
C LEU A 145 -1.10 -2.94 -2.96
N LEU A 146 -1.70 -3.13 -4.14
CA LEU A 146 -2.48 -2.06 -4.80
C LEU A 146 -3.91 -1.92 -4.27
N THR A 147 -4.60 -3.03 -3.99
CA THR A 147 -6.00 -3.02 -3.51
C THR A 147 -6.11 -2.46 -2.09
N HIS A 148 -5.17 -2.79 -1.20
CA HIS A 148 -5.18 -2.26 0.17
C HIS A 148 -4.91 -0.75 0.22
N LEU A 149 -4.00 -0.24 -0.63
CA LEU A 149 -3.74 1.20 -0.71
C LEU A 149 -4.94 1.97 -1.27
N HIS A 150 -5.58 1.48 -2.34
CA HIS A 150 -6.76 2.15 -2.93
C HIS A 150 -7.99 2.13 -2.01
N VAL A 151 -8.35 0.97 -1.47
CA VAL A 151 -9.55 0.81 -0.61
C VAL A 151 -9.40 1.57 0.71
N ARG A 152 -8.19 1.55 1.32
CA ARG A 152 -7.90 2.34 2.52
C ARG A 152 -7.92 3.84 2.21
N ARG A 153 -7.40 4.28 1.05
CA ARG A 153 -7.38 5.68 0.62
C ARG A 153 -8.79 6.26 0.46
N GLU A 154 -9.70 5.57 -0.20
CA GLU A 154 -11.07 6.06 -0.37
C GLU A 154 -11.85 6.09 0.95
N ARG A 155 -11.70 5.06 1.79
CA ARG A 155 -12.35 5.00 3.10
C ARG A 155 -11.83 6.09 4.03
N SER A 156 -10.50 6.29 4.08
CA SER A 156 -9.90 7.35 4.89
C SER A 156 -10.30 8.74 4.42
N LYS A 157 -10.34 9.02 3.10
CA LYS A 157 -10.80 10.32 2.58
C LYS A 157 -12.24 10.62 2.99
N LYS A 158 -13.15 9.64 2.85
CA LYS A 158 -14.55 9.78 3.26
C LYS A 158 -14.68 10.01 4.77
N LEU A 159 -13.96 9.24 5.58
CA LEU A 159 -13.98 9.37 7.04
C LEU A 159 -13.39 10.70 7.53
N ILE A 160 -12.28 11.16 6.95
CA ILE A 160 -11.66 12.45 7.30
C ILE A 160 -12.59 13.60 6.95
N ALA A 161 -13.19 13.57 5.74
CA ALA A 161 -14.15 14.58 5.33
C ALA A 161 -15.38 14.61 6.27
N GLN A 162 -15.90 13.43 6.62
CA GLN A 162 -17.01 13.29 7.58
C GLN A 162 -16.64 13.81 8.96
N LYS A 163 -15.44 13.51 9.48
CA LYS A 163 -14.97 14.00 10.79
C LYS A 163 -14.83 15.52 10.79
N LYS A 164 -14.16 16.10 9.79
CA LYS A 164 -14.00 17.55 9.67
C LYS A 164 -15.35 18.26 9.57
N LYS A 165 -16.26 17.74 8.75
CA LYS A 165 -17.62 18.26 8.64
C LYS A 165 -18.37 18.19 9.97
N ALA A 166 -18.37 17.05 10.64
CA ALA A 166 -19.03 16.88 11.93
C ALA A 166 -18.45 17.80 13.02
N VAL A 167 -17.13 18.01 13.05
CA VAL A 167 -16.51 18.93 14.01
C VAL A 167 -16.86 20.39 13.67
N LEU A 168 -16.83 20.75 12.39
CA LEU A 168 -17.18 22.10 11.94
C LEU A 168 -18.66 22.43 12.21
N GLU A 169 -19.57 21.47 12.01
CA GLU A 169 -21.01 21.63 12.32
C GLU A 169 -21.27 21.77 13.82
N ASN A 170 -20.52 21.05 14.67
CA ASN A 170 -20.73 21.06 16.13
C ASN A 170 -20.03 22.23 16.84
N LEU A 171 -18.82 22.59 16.41
CA LEU A 171 -17.96 23.57 17.12
C LEU A 171 -17.71 24.86 16.34
N GLY A 172 -18.09 24.93 15.06
CA GLY A 172 -17.89 26.09 14.19
C GLY A 172 -16.44 26.35 13.76
N GLN A 173 -15.48 25.54 14.21
CA GLN A 173 -14.05 25.72 13.94
C GLN A 173 -13.30 24.38 13.98
N LEU A 174 -12.16 24.32 13.27
CA LEU A 174 -11.25 23.18 13.26
C LEU A 174 -10.00 23.51 14.08
N VAL A 175 -9.96 23.03 15.32
CA VAL A 175 -8.85 23.27 16.25
C VAL A 175 -8.19 21.96 16.65
N CYS A 176 -6.87 22.02 16.90
CA CYS A 176 -6.12 20.88 17.40
C CYS A 176 -6.63 20.45 18.78
N GLU A 177 -7.00 19.19 18.94
CA GLU A 177 -7.52 18.64 20.20
C GLU A 177 -6.43 18.53 21.29
N ALA A 178 -5.14 18.57 20.92
CA ALA A 178 -4.03 18.57 21.89
C ALA A 178 -3.67 19.99 22.37
N CYS A 179 -3.38 20.92 21.45
CA CYS A 179 -2.84 22.24 21.79
C CYS A 179 -3.79 23.42 21.51
N GLY A 180 -4.95 23.19 20.90
CA GLY A 180 -5.90 24.25 20.55
C GLY A 180 -5.52 25.10 19.34
N PHE A 181 -4.44 24.77 18.63
CA PHE A 181 -4.01 25.52 17.46
C PHE A 181 -5.04 25.50 16.33
N ASP A 182 -5.27 26.67 15.73
CA ASP A 182 -6.22 26.91 14.65
C ASP A 182 -5.48 27.47 13.42
N PHE A 183 -5.45 26.69 12.34
CA PHE A 183 -4.75 27.10 11.12
C PHE A 183 -5.46 28.26 10.42
N GLN A 184 -6.79 28.30 10.42
CA GLN A 184 -7.54 29.36 9.77
C GLN A 184 -7.34 30.69 10.50
N LYS A 185 -7.32 30.69 11.84
CA LYS A 185 -7.01 31.91 12.62
C LYS A 185 -5.56 32.37 12.41
N ARG A 186 -4.60 31.45 12.30
CA ARG A 186 -3.18 31.80 12.21
C ARG A 186 -2.73 32.20 10.79
N TYR A 187 -3.32 31.59 9.76
CA TYR A 187 -2.90 31.70 8.37
C TYR A 187 -3.98 32.23 7.42
N GLY A 188 -5.16 32.60 7.94
CA GLY A 188 -6.28 33.09 7.13
C GLY A 188 -6.86 32.00 6.22
N GLU A 189 -7.28 32.40 5.01
CA GLU A 189 -7.87 31.49 4.02
C GLU A 189 -6.96 30.30 3.68
N ARG A 190 -5.64 30.50 3.71
CA ARG A 190 -4.67 29.42 3.43
C ARG A 190 -4.72 28.29 4.46
N GLY A 191 -5.19 28.58 5.67
CA GLY A 191 -5.38 27.59 6.73
C GLY A 191 -6.80 27.00 6.80
N ALA A 192 -7.73 27.44 5.94
CA ALA A 192 -9.11 26.97 5.97
C ALA A 192 -9.18 25.47 5.67
N GLY A 193 -9.84 24.70 6.55
CA GLY A 193 -9.95 23.24 6.41
C GLY A 193 -8.67 22.45 6.71
N PHE A 194 -7.55 23.14 6.98
CA PHE A 194 -6.25 22.51 7.22
C PHE A 194 -6.16 22.05 8.67
N ILE A 195 -6.17 20.73 8.85
CA ILE A 195 -5.96 20.03 10.12
C ILE A 195 -5.78 18.54 9.82
N GLU A 196 -4.96 17.85 10.60
CA GLU A 196 -4.66 16.43 10.42
C GLU A 196 -5.60 15.57 11.26
N CYS A 197 -5.84 14.33 10.84
CA CYS A 197 -6.70 13.38 11.55
C CYS A 197 -5.85 12.22 12.07
N HIS A 198 -5.95 11.94 13.36
CA HIS A 198 -5.17 10.94 14.07
C HIS A 198 -6.09 9.87 14.68
N HIS A 199 -5.70 8.60 14.63
CA HIS A 199 -6.44 7.52 15.26
C HIS A 199 -6.06 7.43 16.73
N THR A 200 -7.03 7.61 17.62
CA THR A 200 -6.82 7.58 19.09
C THR A 200 -6.46 6.21 19.64
N LYS A 201 -6.70 5.14 18.86
CA LYS A 201 -6.29 3.78 19.17
C LYS A 201 -5.38 3.26 18.05
N PRO A 202 -4.26 2.61 18.38
CA PRO A 202 -3.46 1.90 17.39
C PRO A 202 -4.35 0.90 16.65
N LEU A 203 -4.32 0.94 15.33
CA LEU A 203 -5.09 0.00 14.51
C LEU A 203 -4.62 -1.46 14.70
N SER A 204 -3.40 -1.67 15.22
CA SER A 204 -2.85 -2.98 15.60
C SER A 204 -3.64 -3.69 16.70
N ASP A 205 -4.38 -2.94 17.53
CA ASP A 205 -5.12 -3.47 18.67
C ASP A 205 -6.61 -3.68 18.35
N LEU A 206 -7.02 -3.47 17.09
CA LEU A 206 -8.40 -3.62 16.65
C LEU A 206 -8.57 -4.94 15.88
N PRO A 207 -9.63 -5.73 16.17
CA PRO A 207 -9.95 -6.91 15.37
C PRO A 207 -10.32 -6.53 13.93
N GLU A 208 -9.91 -7.36 12.96
CA GLU A 208 -9.97 -7.15 11.50
C GLU A 208 -11.34 -6.70 10.94
N GLU A 209 -12.43 -6.95 11.68
CA GLU A 209 -13.81 -6.68 11.25
C GLU A 209 -14.43 -5.41 11.83
N ARG A 210 -13.68 -4.59 12.59
CA ARG A 210 -14.27 -3.40 13.22
C ARG A 210 -14.28 -2.19 12.29
N THR A 211 -15.48 -1.69 11.97
CA THR A 211 -15.66 -0.39 11.32
C THR A 211 -15.13 0.75 12.19
N THR A 212 -14.17 1.53 11.67
CA THR A 212 -13.67 2.76 12.32
C THR A 212 -14.80 3.76 12.52
N ARG A 213 -15.03 4.21 13.77
CA ARG A 213 -16.02 5.24 14.07
C ARG A 213 -15.38 6.62 14.03
N LEU A 214 -16.17 7.67 13.79
CA LEU A 214 -15.69 9.06 13.87
C LEU A 214 -15.18 9.44 15.27
N SER A 215 -15.61 8.71 16.31
CA SER A 215 -15.12 8.84 17.68
C SER A 215 -13.71 8.29 17.89
N ASP A 216 -13.25 7.39 17.02
CA ASP A 216 -11.91 6.81 17.09
C ASP A 216 -10.86 7.75 16.46
N LEU A 217 -11.30 8.85 15.86
CA LEU A 217 -10.50 9.88 15.19
C LEU A 217 -10.44 11.16 16.02
N ALA A 218 -9.27 11.78 16.06
CA ALA A 218 -9.03 13.09 16.65
C ALA A 218 -8.39 14.04 15.62
N LEU A 219 -8.63 15.33 15.76
CA LEU A 219 -8.05 16.35 14.91
C LEU A 219 -6.82 16.98 15.58
N LEU A 220 -5.67 16.95 14.91
CA LEU A 220 -4.41 17.46 15.44
C LEU A 220 -3.74 18.41 14.44
N CYS A 221 -2.92 19.34 14.94
CA CYS A 221 -2.02 20.10 14.07
C CYS A 221 -0.79 19.28 13.72
N ALA A 222 -0.12 19.64 12.62
CA ALA A 222 1.09 18.98 12.13
C ALA A 222 2.15 18.78 13.23
N ASN A 223 2.36 19.79 14.08
CA ASN A 223 3.33 19.69 15.17
C ASN A 223 2.91 18.67 16.23
N CYS A 224 1.68 18.75 16.75
CA CYS A 224 1.20 17.81 17.76
C CYS A 224 1.13 16.39 17.24
N HIS A 225 0.72 16.23 15.99
CA HIS A 225 0.65 14.92 15.38
C HIS A 225 2.04 14.29 15.24
N ARG A 226 3.03 15.04 14.76
CA ARG A 226 4.44 14.59 14.76
C ARG A 226 4.95 14.27 16.17
N MET A 227 4.57 15.04 17.19
CA MET A 227 5.02 14.78 18.57
C MET A 227 4.45 13.49 19.17
N ILE A 228 3.25 13.07 18.80
CA ILE A 228 2.70 11.77 19.22
C ILE A 228 3.57 10.61 18.70
N HIS A 229 4.00 10.70 17.43
CA HIS A 229 4.74 9.65 16.76
C HIS A 229 6.27 9.73 16.94
N ALA A 230 6.78 10.82 17.53
CA ALA A 230 8.22 11.08 17.63
C ALA A 230 9.03 10.00 18.37
N LYS A 231 8.42 9.26 19.32
CA LYS A 231 9.10 8.20 20.08
C LYS A 231 8.11 7.13 20.53
N ARG A 232 8.52 5.85 20.47
CA ARG A 232 7.75 4.73 21.07
C ARG A 232 8.11 4.57 22.57
N PRO A 233 7.14 4.23 23.45
CA PRO A 233 5.70 4.11 23.17
C PRO A 233 5.07 5.47 22.84
N TRP A 234 4.16 5.49 21.86
CA TRP A 234 3.51 6.72 21.42
C TRP A 234 2.65 7.32 22.52
N LEU A 235 2.60 8.65 22.57
CA LEU A 235 1.80 9.37 23.55
C LEU A 235 0.31 9.29 23.22
N SER A 236 -0.54 9.18 24.25
CA SER A 236 -1.96 9.45 24.05
C SER A 236 -2.19 10.96 23.88
N ILE A 237 -3.32 11.35 23.28
CA ILE A 237 -3.69 12.77 23.17
C ILE A 237 -3.80 13.43 24.56
N PRO A 238 -4.42 12.80 25.58
CA PRO A 238 -4.37 13.29 26.95
C PRO A 238 -2.93 13.53 27.46
N ASP A 239 -2.02 12.57 27.24
CA ASP A 239 -0.63 12.70 27.72
C ASP A 239 0.10 13.88 27.05
N LEU A 240 -0.07 14.02 25.72
CA LEU A 240 0.51 15.14 25.00
C LEU A 240 -0.09 16.47 25.46
N ARG A 241 -1.41 16.53 25.67
CA ARG A 241 -2.10 17.72 26.19
C ARG A 241 -1.56 18.11 27.56
N ASP A 242 -1.38 17.14 28.46
CA ASP A 242 -0.88 17.39 29.81
C ASP A 242 0.60 17.81 29.79
N MET A 243 1.40 17.26 28.89
CA MET A 243 2.78 17.68 28.66
C MET A 243 2.86 19.14 28.20
N ILE A 244 2.03 19.53 27.23
CA ILE A 244 1.95 20.92 26.74
C ILE A 244 1.50 21.85 27.86
N LYS A 245 0.49 21.47 28.65
CA LYS A 245 0.03 22.26 29.79
C LYS A 245 1.11 22.47 30.85
N LYS A 246 1.85 21.42 31.22
CA LYS A 246 2.96 21.51 32.17
C LYS A 246 4.07 22.44 31.67
N ALA A 247 4.42 22.35 30.39
CA ALA A 247 5.43 23.23 29.78
C ALA A 247 4.98 24.69 29.63
N SER A 248 3.66 24.94 29.65
CA SER A 248 3.06 26.28 29.51
C SER A 248 2.83 26.98 30.85
N GLN A 249 3.05 26.30 31.99
CA GLN A 249 2.96 26.93 33.31
C GLN A 249 4.25 27.70 33.60
N PRO A 250 4.18 29.01 33.92
CA PRO A 250 5.36 29.76 34.34
C PRO A 250 5.89 29.18 35.65
N HIS A 251 7.21 28.96 35.69
CA HIS A 251 7.95 28.74 36.93
C HIS A 251 7.89 29.98 37.83
#